data_AF-A0A224X2M9-F1
#
_entry.id   AF-A0A224X2M9-F1
#
_cell.length_a   1.000
_cell.length_b   1.000
_cell.length_c   1.000
_cell.angle_alpha   90.00
_cell.angle_beta   90.00
_cell.angle_gamma   90.00
#
_symmetry.space_group_name_H-M   'P 1'
#
loop_
_entity.id
_entity.type
_entity.pdbx_description
1 polymer ?
#
loop_
_entity_poly.entity_id
_entity_poly.type
_entity_poly.pdbx_seq_one_letter_code
_entity_poly.pdbx_strand_id
1 'polypeptide(L)' 'MKQSIVPISELSNYTKVINKVSSDSAVILTKNGYGKYAVVELEFLESLVNELNDYREKSISL' A
#
# COMPACT_ATOMS: atom_id res chain seq x y z
N MET A 1 13.14 4.41 0.91
CA MET A 1 12.05 3.70 0.20
C MET A 1 11.53 4.58 -0.92
N LYS A 2 11.36 4.03 -2.13
CA LYS A 2 10.79 4.77 -3.27
C LYS A 2 9.41 4.19 -3.57
N GLN A 3 8.36 4.93 -3.24
CA GLN A 3 7.01 4.56 -3.63
C GLN A 3 6.84 4.69 -5.15
N SER A 4 6.26 3.68 -5.78
CA SER A 4 5.87 3.72 -7.18
C SER A 4 4.48 4.35 -7.29
N ILE A 5 4.33 5.38 -8.11
CA ILE A 5 3.06 6.07 -8.33
C ILE A 5 2.64 5.85 -9.78
N VAL A 6 1.45 5.30 -10.01
CA VAL A 6 0.93 5.04 -11.36
C VAL A 6 -0.55 5.43 -11.48
N PRO A 7 -1.06 5.77 -12.67
CA PRO A 7 -2.49 5.98 -12.88
C PRO A 7 -3.31 4.71 -12.63
N ILE A 8 -4.53 4.85 -12.13
CA ILE A 8 -5.46 3.72 -11.94
C ILE A 8 -5.77 3.00 -13.27
N SER A 9 -5.68 3.68 -14.41
CA SER A 9 -5.84 3.09 -15.74
C SER A 9 -4.78 2.04 -16.08
N GLU A 10 -3.62 2.05 -15.41
CA GLU A 10 -2.57 1.03 -15.60
C GLU A 10 -3.03 -0.37 -15.14
N LEU A 11 -4.09 -0.46 -14.32
CA LEU A 11 -4.70 -1.74 -13.94
C LEU A 11 -5.30 -2.52 -15.12
N SER A 12 -5.53 -1.87 -16.26
CA SER A 12 -5.91 -2.56 -17.51
C SER A 12 -4.88 -3.62 -17.93
N ASN A 13 -3.60 -3.43 -17.56
CA ASN A 13 -2.56 -4.45 -17.59
C ASN A 13 -1.98 -4.62 -16.19
N TYR A 14 -2.75 -5.30 -15.33
CA TYR A 14 -2.42 -5.47 -13.92
C TYR A 14 -1.02 -6.06 -13.69
N THR A 15 -0.50 -6.91 -14.58
CA THR A 15 0.86 -7.47 -14.47
C THR A 15 1.94 -6.37 -14.36
N LYS A 16 1.80 -5.26 -15.09
CA LYS A 16 2.73 -4.12 -14.97
C LYS A 16 2.69 -3.45 -13.60
N VAL A 17 1.52 -3.42 -12.97
CA VAL A 17 1.32 -2.85 -11.64
C VAL A 17 1.86 -3.79 -10.58
N ILE A 18 1.55 -5.08 -10.67
CA ILE A 18 2.03 -6.12 -9.74
C ILE A 18 3.56 -6.20 -9.73
N ASN A 19 4.22 -6.14 -10.89
CA ASN A 19 5.68 -6.15 -10.97
C ASN A 19 6.37 -4.92 -10.35
N LYS A 20 5.61 -3.89 -9.96
CA LYS A 20 6.12 -2.69 -9.26
C LYS A 20 5.91 -2.77 -7.75
N VAL A 21 5.18 -3.77 -7.26
CA VAL A 21 4.97 -3.99 -5.83
C VAL A 21 6.23 -4.63 -5.26
N SER A 22 6.64 -4.20 -4.07
CA SER A 22 7.74 -4.79 -3.31
C SER A 22 7.31 -5.07 -1.87
N SER A 23 8.02 -5.97 -1.21
CA SER A 23 7.77 -6.41 0.17
C SER A 23 7.80 -5.29 1.20
N ASP A 24 8.48 -4.19 0.88
CA ASP A 24 8.67 -3.04 1.75
C ASP A 24 7.91 -1.80 1.28
N SER A 25 7.16 -1.83 0.16
CA SER A 25 6.55 -0.61 -0.36
C SER A 25 5.25 -0.79 -1.14
N ALA A 26 4.38 0.21 -1.02
CA ALA A 26 3.12 0.30 -1.75
C ALA A 26 3.30 0.92 -3.13
N VAL A 27 2.56 0.40 -4.11
CA VAL A 27 2.28 1.09 -5.37
C VAL A 27 1.04 1.96 -5.18
N ILE A 28 1.20 3.27 -5.28
CA ILE A 28 0.10 4.24 -5.18
C ILE A 28 -0.57 4.40 -6.54
N LEU A 29 -1.88 4.15 -6.56
CA LEU A 29 -2.73 4.36 -7.72
C LEU A 29 -3.37 5.74 -7.66
N THR A 30 -3.22 6.51 -8.73
CA THR A 30 -3.80 7.85 -8.85
C THR A 30 -5.08 7.85 -9.69
N LYS A 31 -6.06 8.65 -9.29
CA LYS A 31 -7.25 8.96 -10.11
C LYS A 31 -7.32 10.48 -10.26
N ASN A 32 -7.32 10.95 -11.50
CA ASN A 32 -7.29 12.40 -11.82
C ASN A 32 -6.12 13.14 -11.16
N GLY A 33 -4.95 12.51 -11.08
CA GLY A 33 -3.74 13.10 -10.48
C GLY A 33 -3.61 12.95 -8.96
N TYR A 34 -4.64 12.46 -8.26
CA TYR A 34 -4.62 12.28 -6.81
C TYR A 34 -4.44 10.82 -6.43
N GLY A 35 -3.53 10.53 -5.50
CA GLY A 35 -3.40 9.22 -4.88
C GLY A 35 -4.73 8.83 -4.23
N LYS A 36 -5.24 7.63 -4.57
CA LYS A 36 -6.57 7.19 -4.14
C LYS A 36 -6.60 5.75 -3.64
N TYR A 37 -5.76 4.89 -4.20
CA TYR A 37 -5.66 3.49 -3.79
C TYR A 37 -4.20 3.07 -3.69
N ALA A 38 -3.96 1.94 -3.04
CA ALA A 38 -2.64 1.33 -2.94
C ALA A 38 -2.72 -0.15 -3.28
N VAL A 39 -1.68 -0.68 -3.92
CA VAL A 39 -1.45 -2.12 -4.09
C VAL A 39 -0.21 -2.46 -3.29
N VAL A 40 -0.32 -3.49 -2.45
CA VAL A 40 0.72 -3.96 -1.53
C VAL A 40 0.78 -5.48 -1.54
N GLU A 41 1.90 -6.04 -1.13
CA GLU A 41 1.97 -7.46 -0.76
C GLU A 41 1.14 -7.71 0.50
N LEU A 42 0.59 -8.92 0.63
CA LEU A 42 -0.24 -9.28 1.78
C LEU A 42 0.56 -9.25 3.09
N GLU A 43 1.79 -9.75 3.07
CA GLU A 43 2.69 -9.76 4.23
C GLU A 43 2.94 -8.34 4.76
N PHE A 44 3.12 -7.38 3.85
CA PHE A 44 3.26 -5.97 4.21
C PHE A 44 1.98 -5.40 4.84
N LEU A 45 0.81 -5.74 4.27
CA LEU A 45 -0.48 -5.33 4.82
C LEU A 45 -0.70 -5.90 6.23
N GLU A 46 -0.42 -7.18 6.42
CA GLU A 46 -0.54 -7.85 7.72
C GLU A 46 0.36 -7.20 8.77
N SER A 47 1.63 -6.93 8.42
CA SER A 47 2.56 -6.23 9.31
C SER A 47 2.04 -4.85 9.72
N LEU A 48 1.51 -4.08 8.76
CA LEU A 48 0.95 -2.75 9.04
C LEU A 48 -0.26 -2.82 9.97
N VAL A 49 -1.15 -3.80 9.74
CA VAL A 49 -2.34 -4.00 10.59
C VAL A 49 -1.95 -4.40 12.01
N ASN A 50 -0.97 -5.30 12.15
CA ASN A 50 -0.46 -5.71 13.47
C ASN A 50 0.15 -4.53 14.22
N GLU A 51 1.01 -3.75 13.56
CA GLU A 51 1.61 -2.56 14.16
C GLU A 51 0.54 -1.56 14.62
N LEU A 52 -0.48 -1.30 13.79
CA LEU A 52 -1.60 -0.42 14.17
C LEU A 52 -2.39 -0.96 15.38
N ASN A 53 -2.60 -2.27 15.49
CA ASN A 53 -3.27 -2.86 16.64
C ASN A 53 -2.44 -2.71 17.91
N ASP A 54 -1.13 -2.98 17.84
CA ASP A 54 -0.21 -2.80 18.95
C ASP A 54 -0.21 -1.35 19.46
N TYR A 55 -0.22 -0.36 18.55
CA TYR A 55 -0.33 1.05 18.92
C TYR A 55 -1.67 1.37 19.60
N ARG A 56 -2.77 0.82 19.11
CA ARG A 56 -4.10 1.03 19.69
C ARG A 56 -4.20 0.47 21.10
N GLU A 57 -3.70 -0.74 21.34
CA GLU A 57 -3.71 -1.34 22.67
C GLU A 57 -2.83 -0.58 23.67
N LYS A 58 -1.64 -0.14 23.26
CA LYS A 58 -0.76 0.69 24.09
C LYS A 58 -1.38 2.02 24.46
N SER A 59 -2.08 2.68 23.53
CA SER A 59 -2.72 3.98 23.75
C SER A 59 -3.96 3.92 24.64
N ILE A 60 -4.66 2.78 24.68
CA ILE A 60 -5.79 2.54 25.60
C ILE A 60 -5.31 2.20 27.02
N SER A 61 -4.09 1.68 27.15
CA SER A 61 -3.52 1.25 28.45
C SER A 61 -2.81 2.37 29.24
N LEU A 62 -2.81 3.61 28.72
CA LEU A 62 -2.23 4.83 29.30
C LEU A 62 -3.33 5.77 29.79
#